data_AF-A0A5J4P8N5-F1
#
_entry.id   AF-A0A5J4P8N5-F1
#
_cell.length_a   1.000
_cell.length_b   1.000
_cell.length_c   1.000
_cell.angle_alpha   90.00
_cell.angle_beta   90.00
_cell.angle_gamma   90.00
#
_symmetry.space_group_name_H-M   'P 1'
#
loop_
_entity.id
_entity.type
_entity.pdbx_description
1 polymer ?
#
loop_
_entity_poly.entity_id
_entity_poly.type
_entity_poly.pdbx_seq_one_letter_code
_entity_poly.pdbx_strand_id
1 'polypeptide(L)'
;IAHKHKIPLVIDNTFGTPYLIRPIEHGADIVVHSATKFIGGHGSSLGGVIVDSGKFDWVASGKFPQLTEPDPSYHGVRFVDAAGPAAYAIRIRAILLRDTGATLSPFNAFILLQGLETLSLRVERHVENTLKVVDFLTKHPKIESVNHPSLPSRADNALYNKYFPKGAGSIFTFEIKGGTQEAQKFIDSLEIFS
;
A
#
# COMPACT_ATOMS: atom_id res chain seq x y z
N ILE A 1 -10.31 6.47 15.90
CA ILE A 1 -9.75 7.79 16.34
C ILE A 1 -10.04 8.87 15.29
N ALA A 2 -9.56 8.72 14.05
CA ALA A 2 -9.74 9.71 12.98
C ALA A 2 -11.20 10.19 12.80
N HIS A 3 -12.15 9.26 12.64
CA HIS A 3 -13.58 9.60 12.50
C HIS A 3 -14.19 10.32 13.71
N LYS A 4 -13.77 9.99 14.95
CA LYS A 4 -14.20 10.72 16.17
C LYS A 4 -13.82 12.20 16.09
N HIS A 5 -12.71 12.52 15.43
CA HIS A 5 -12.26 13.89 15.21
C HIS A 5 -12.68 14.44 13.86
N LYS A 6 -13.54 13.75 13.11
CA LYS A 6 -13.99 14.13 11.76
C LYS A 6 -12.82 14.35 10.79
N ILE A 7 -11.84 13.45 10.81
CA ILE A 7 -10.66 13.45 9.92
C ILE A 7 -10.66 12.10 9.16
N PRO A 8 -10.38 12.09 7.84
CA PRO A 8 -10.31 10.86 7.08
C PRO A 8 -9.02 10.09 7.38
N LEU A 9 -9.08 8.76 7.27
CA LEU A 9 -7.93 7.88 7.36
C LEU A 9 -7.47 7.47 5.96
N VAL A 10 -6.23 7.84 5.63
CA VAL A 10 -5.55 7.43 4.39
C VAL A 10 -4.57 6.32 4.73
N ILE A 11 -4.61 5.20 4.00
CA ILE A 11 -3.68 4.06 4.19
C ILE A 11 -2.92 3.77 2.90
N ASP A 12 -1.60 3.72 2.97
CA ASP A 12 -0.79 3.08 1.93
C ASP A 12 -0.89 1.56 2.09
N ASN A 13 -1.53 0.91 1.13
CA ASN A 13 -1.74 -0.53 1.12
C ASN A 13 -0.86 -1.24 0.07
N THR A 14 0.29 -0.65 -0.28
CA THR A 14 1.22 -1.24 -1.25
C THR A 14 1.71 -2.61 -0.81
N PHE A 15 2.14 -2.77 0.45
CA PHE A 15 2.62 -4.07 0.98
C PHE A 15 1.49 -5.05 1.27
N GLY A 16 0.35 -4.55 1.76
CA GLY A 16 -0.80 -5.41 2.03
C GLY A 16 -1.39 -5.97 0.73
N THR A 17 -1.39 -5.20 -0.36
CA THR A 17 -2.11 -5.50 -1.61
C THR A 17 -3.62 -5.67 -1.37
N PRO A 18 -4.48 -5.50 -2.38
CA PRO A 18 -5.90 -5.79 -2.20
C PRO A 18 -6.20 -7.29 -1.96
N TYR A 19 -5.22 -8.18 -2.19
CA TYR A 19 -5.38 -9.63 -1.98
C TYR A 19 -5.30 -10.04 -0.51
N LEU A 20 -4.39 -9.43 0.27
CA LEU A 20 -4.18 -9.83 1.68
C LEU A 20 -5.03 -9.02 2.65
N ILE A 21 -5.24 -7.72 2.37
CA ILE A 21 -6.04 -6.84 3.24
C ILE A 21 -6.75 -5.77 2.40
N ARG A 22 -8.00 -5.47 2.76
CA ARG A 22 -8.80 -4.39 2.16
C ARG A 22 -9.11 -3.34 3.22
N PRO A 23 -8.24 -2.33 3.44
CA PRO A 23 -8.35 -1.42 4.57
C PRO A 23 -9.68 -0.63 4.66
N ILE A 24 -10.37 -0.45 3.53
CA ILE A 24 -11.71 0.16 3.49
C ILE A 24 -12.75 -0.64 4.29
N GLU A 25 -12.57 -1.96 4.40
CA GLU A 25 -13.40 -2.84 5.25
C GLU A 25 -13.08 -2.67 6.75
N HIS A 26 -11.96 -2.00 7.06
CA HIS A 26 -11.48 -1.74 8.42
C HIS A 26 -11.54 -0.25 8.80
N GLY A 27 -12.25 0.56 8.01
CA GLY A 27 -12.51 1.97 8.32
C GLY A 27 -11.51 2.96 7.71
N ALA A 28 -10.66 2.54 6.77
CA ALA A 28 -9.94 3.49 5.92
C ALA A 28 -10.91 4.18 4.95
N ASP A 29 -10.72 5.47 4.75
CA ASP A 29 -11.53 6.25 3.82
C ASP A 29 -10.90 6.30 2.44
N ILE A 30 -9.56 6.38 2.39
CA ILE A 30 -8.77 6.42 1.16
C ILE A 30 -7.65 5.37 1.26
N VAL A 31 -7.42 4.64 0.17
CA VAL A 31 -6.31 3.71 0.05
C VAL A 31 -5.41 4.13 -1.10
N VAL A 32 -4.10 4.16 -0.88
CA VAL A 32 -3.11 4.44 -1.92
C VAL A 32 -2.24 3.22 -2.18
N HIS A 33 -1.83 3.06 -3.43
CA HIS A 33 -0.91 2.01 -3.87
C HIS A 33 0.15 2.59 -4.77
N SER A 34 1.41 2.22 -4.53
CA SER A 34 2.43 2.21 -5.57
C SER A 34 2.19 0.99 -6.45
N ALA A 35 1.44 1.20 -7.54
CA ALA A 35 1.12 0.15 -8.51
C ALA A 35 2.37 -0.43 -9.18
N THR A 36 3.47 0.34 -9.21
CA THR A 36 4.81 -0.13 -9.58
C THR A 36 5.22 -1.46 -8.91
N LYS A 37 4.81 -1.67 -7.65
CA LYS A 37 5.26 -2.81 -6.84
C LYS A 37 4.42 -4.05 -7.12
N PHE A 38 3.67 -4.56 -6.14
CA PHE A 38 3.01 -5.86 -6.26
C PHE A 38 1.91 -5.92 -7.33
N ILE A 39 1.21 -4.81 -7.59
CA ILE A 39 0.16 -4.74 -8.63
C ILE A 39 0.79 -5.01 -10.01
N GLY A 40 1.76 -4.21 -10.42
CA GLY A 40 2.51 -4.41 -11.66
C GLY A 40 3.34 -5.69 -11.65
N GLY A 41 4.03 -5.98 -10.54
CA GLY A 41 4.67 -7.26 -10.22
C GLY A 41 5.96 -7.58 -10.96
N HIS A 42 6.27 -6.89 -12.05
CA HIS A 42 7.32 -7.29 -13.00
C HIS A 42 8.44 -6.26 -13.19
N GLY A 43 8.49 -5.22 -12.34
CA GLY A 43 9.57 -4.21 -12.39
C GLY A 43 9.63 -3.38 -13.68
N SER A 44 8.58 -3.41 -14.50
CA SER A 44 8.60 -2.91 -15.89
C SER A 44 7.85 -1.59 -16.09
N SER A 45 7.10 -1.11 -15.11
CA SER A 45 6.27 0.09 -15.25
C SER A 45 6.07 0.80 -13.92
N LEU A 46 6.20 2.13 -13.96
CA LEU A 46 5.84 2.99 -12.84
C LEU A 46 4.35 3.33 -12.88
N GLY A 47 3.71 3.33 -11.71
CA GLY A 47 2.35 3.80 -11.55
C GLY A 47 1.92 3.95 -10.09
N GLY A 48 0.90 4.79 -9.88
CA GLY A 48 0.24 4.99 -8.60
C GLY A 48 -1.28 4.91 -8.77
N VAL A 49 -1.97 4.45 -7.73
CA VAL A 49 -3.44 4.37 -7.68
C VAL A 49 -3.93 4.93 -6.36
N ILE A 50 -4.94 5.78 -6.43
CA ILE A 50 -5.71 6.28 -5.28
C ILE A 50 -7.11 5.66 -5.40
N VAL A 51 -7.55 4.99 -4.34
CA VAL A 51 -8.86 4.37 -4.22
C VAL A 51 -9.65 5.14 -3.17
N ASP A 52 -10.76 5.71 -3.58
CA ASP A 52 -11.70 6.41 -2.71
C ASP A 52 -12.82 5.46 -2.30
N SER A 53 -13.07 5.33 -1.00
CA SER A 53 -14.17 4.49 -0.48
C SER A 53 -15.55 5.12 -0.70
N GLY A 54 -15.59 6.45 -0.83
CA GLY A 54 -16.82 7.24 -0.84
C GLY A 54 -17.62 7.21 0.46
N LYS A 55 -17.00 6.81 1.58
CA LYS A 55 -17.69 6.67 2.88
C LYS A 55 -17.52 7.87 3.82
N PHE A 56 -16.50 8.72 3.61
CA PHE A 56 -16.22 9.83 4.51
C PHE A 56 -17.15 11.02 4.25
N ASP A 57 -17.82 11.51 5.30
CA ASP A 57 -18.68 12.68 5.21
C ASP A 57 -17.86 13.98 5.25
N TRP A 58 -17.53 14.49 4.06
CA TRP A 58 -16.77 15.72 3.87
C TRP A 58 -17.50 16.97 4.38
N VAL A 59 -18.84 16.99 4.31
CA VAL A 59 -19.67 18.12 4.74
C VAL A 59 -19.75 18.17 6.25
N ALA A 60 -20.13 17.07 6.90
CA ALA A 60 -20.22 17.00 8.36
C ALA A 60 -18.85 17.19 9.04
N SER A 61 -17.75 16.91 8.33
CA SER A 61 -16.41 17.23 8.80
C SER A 61 -16.19 18.72 9.00
N GLY A 62 -16.60 19.54 8.03
CA GLY A 62 -16.39 20.99 8.03
C GLY A 62 -14.93 21.43 7.90
N LYS A 63 -14.00 20.50 7.61
CA LYS A 63 -12.54 20.78 7.56
C LYS A 63 -11.97 20.83 6.15
N PHE A 64 -12.78 20.57 5.13
CA PHE A 64 -12.33 20.38 3.75
C PHE A 64 -13.06 21.34 2.79
N PRO A 65 -12.85 22.67 2.92
CA PRO A 65 -13.50 23.67 2.08
C PRO A 65 -13.24 23.44 0.58
N GLN A 66 -12.09 22.87 0.22
CA GLN A 66 -11.76 22.56 -1.16
C GLN A 66 -12.69 21.53 -1.83
N LEU A 67 -13.45 20.75 -1.06
CA LEU A 67 -14.46 19.82 -1.56
C LEU A 67 -15.88 20.39 -1.39
N THR A 68 -16.08 21.20 -0.36
CA THR A 68 -17.40 21.59 0.16
C THR A 68 -17.81 23.00 -0.24
N GLU A 69 -16.89 23.87 -0.63
CA GLU A 69 -17.19 25.23 -1.11
C GLU A 69 -17.08 25.34 -2.63
N PRO A 70 -17.73 26.34 -3.26
CA PRO A 70 -17.61 26.59 -4.69
C PRO A 70 -16.16 26.79 -5.13
N ASP A 71 -15.67 25.97 -6.08
CA ASP A 71 -14.33 26.08 -6.63
C ASP A 71 -14.32 26.99 -7.87
N PRO A 72 -13.74 28.20 -7.79
CA PRO A 72 -13.73 29.14 -8.92
C PRO A 72 -12.91 28.64 -10.11
N SER A 73 -11.99 27.69 -9.91
CA SER A 73 -11.19 27.09 -10.99
C SER A 73 -11.93 26.00 -11.78
N TYR A 74 -13.16 25.69 -11.38
CA TYR A 74 -13.99 24.65 -12.00
C TYR A 74 -15.47 25.05 -12.00
N HIS A 75 -15.76 26.23 -12.57
CA HIS A 75 -17.11 26.76 -12.78
C HIS A 75 -17.95 26.97 -11.51
N GLY A 76 -17.31 27.19 -10.35
CA GLY A 76 -17.99 27.37 -9.07
C GLY A 76 -18.61 26.08 -8.52
N VAL A 77 -18.15 24.92 -8.98
CA VAL A 77 -18.70 23.63 -8.52
C VAL A 77 -18.37 23.40 -7.04
N ARG A 78 -19.32 22.82 -6.31
CA ARG A 78 -19.06 22.14 -5.04
C ARG A 78 -18.90 20.65 -5.33
N PHE A 79 -17.71 20.09 -5.14
CA PHE A 79 -17.41 18.70 -5.53
C PHE A 79 -18.28 17.67 -4.80
N VAL A 80 -18.66 17.94 -3.54
CA VAL A 80 -19.62 17.11 -2.79
C VAL A 80 -21.00 17.05 -3.45
N ASP A 81 -21.45 18.13 -4.08
CA ASP A 81 -22.77 18.19 -4.74
C ASP A 81 -22.71 17.56 -6.13
N ALA A 82 -21.62 17.78 -6.86
CA ALA A 82 -21.48 17.31 -8.24
C ALA A 82 -21.07 15.83 -8.37
N ALA A 83 -20.33 15.30 -7.40
CA ALA A 83 -19.77 13.94 -7.46
C ALA A 83 -20.16 13.04 -6.28
N GLY A 84 -20.92 13.55 -5.31
CA GLY A 84 -21.45 12.77 -4.19
C GLY A 84 -20.36 11.95 -3.48
N PRO A 85 -20.53 10.62 -3.32
CA PRO A 85 -19.52 9.75 -2.72
C PRO A 85 -18.14 9.83 -3.39
N ALA A 86 -18.04 10.14 -4.69
CA ALA A 86 -16.78 10.20 -5.42
C ALA A 86 -16.10 11.59 -5.37
N ALA A 87 -16.58 12.51 -4.53
CA ALA A 87 -16.11 13.90 -4.50
C ALA A 87 -14.58 14.03 -4.39
N TYR A 88 -13.94 13.21 -3.55
CA TYR A 88 -12.49 13.28 -3.36
C TYR A 88 -11.73 12.77 -4.60
N ALA A 89 -12.08 11.59 -5.13
CA ALA A 89 -11.48 11.08 -6.37
C ALA A 89 -11.69 12.02 -7.57
N ILE A 90 -12.89 12.59 -7.73
CA ILE A 90 -13.19 13.50 -8.84
C ILE A 90 -12.43 14.81 -8.70
N ARG A 91 -12.34 15.38 -7.50
CA ARG A 91 -11.54 16.59 -7.29
C ARG A 91 -10.07 16.36 -7.62
N ILE A 92 -9.49 15.24 -7.21
CA ILE A 92 -8.10 14.90 -7.55
C ILE A 92 -7.92 14.89 -9.07
N ARG A 93 -8.84 14.28 -9.81
CA ARG A 93 -8.78 14.23 -11.29
C ARG A 93 -8.97 15.61 -11.93
N ALA A 94 -9.95 16.37 -11.46
CA ALA A 94 -10.34 17.65 -12.06
C ALA A 94 -9.32 18.77 -11.80
N ILE A 95 -8.70 18.75 -10.61
CA ILE A 95 -7.80 19.82 -10.15
C ILE A 95 -6.36 19.34 -10.12
N LEU A 96 -6.02 18.38 -9.25
CA LEU A 96 -4.61 18.03 -9.03
C LEU A 96 -3.97 17.40 -10.27
N LEU A 97 -4.64 16.42 -10.90
CA LEU A 97 -4.09 15.79 -12.11
C LEU A 97 -3.97 16.78 -13.27
N ARG A 98 -4.97 17.66 -13.43
CA ARG A 98 -4.95 18.73 -14.45
C ARG A 98 -3.77 19.67 -14.23
N ASP A 99 -3.54 20.10 -13.00
CA ASP A 99 -2.58 21.15 -12.68
C ASP A 99 -1.14 20.63 -12.52
N THR A 100 -0.96 19.41 -11.99
CA THR A 100 0.38 18.84 -11.76
C THR A 100 0.84 17.86 -12.85
N GLY A 101 -0.07 17.41 -13.73
CA GLY A 101 0.27 16.58 -14.88
C GLY A 101 0.80 15.18 -14.56
N ALA A 102 0.52 14.64 -13.36
CA ALA A 102 0.93 13.30 -12.93
C ALA A 102 0.12 12.17 -13.63
N THR A 103 0.05 12.25 -14.96
CA THR A 103 -0.74 11.39 -15.83
C THR A 103 0.00 10.08 -16.09
N LEU A 104 -0.69 8.96 -15.86
CA LEU A 104 -0.17 7.64 -16.18
C LEU A 104 -0.18 7.41 -17.70
N SER A 105 0.95 6.95 -18.25
CA SER A 105 1.01 6.49 -19.65
C SER A 105 -0.01 5.37 -19.90
N PRO A 106 -0.80 5.41 -20.99
CA PRO A 106 -1.71 4.33 -21.35
C PRO A 106 -0.99 2.98 -21.54
N PHE A 107 0.26 3.01 -22.01
CA PHE A 107 1.09 1.81 -22.10
C PHE A 107 1.43 1.26 -20.72
N ASN A 108 1.83 2.11 -19.77
CA ASN A 108 2.07 1.66 -18.39
C ASN A 108 0.77 1.11 -17.77
N ALA A 109 -0.38 1.74 -18.03
CA ALA A 109 -1.67 1.23 -17.55
C ALA A 109 -1.94 -0.20 -18.08
N PHE A 110 -1.70 -0.44 -19.38
CA PHE A 110 -1.81 -1.78 -19.97
C PHE A 110 -0.87 -2.79 -19.29
N ILE A 111 0.42 -2.45 -19.11
CA ILE A 111 1.39 -3.33 -18.46
C ILE A 111 1.02 -3.62 -17.00
N LEU A 112 0.54 -2.62 -16.26
CA LEU A 112 0.06 -2.81 -14.89
C LEU A 112 -1.17 -3.74 -14.83
N LEU A 113 -2.07 -3.66 -15.80
CA LEU A 113 -3.21 -4.57 -15.92
C LEU A 113 -2.75 -6.03 -16.17
N GLN A 114 -1.76 -6.24 -17.04
CA GLN A 114 -1.16 -7.56 -17.25
C GLN A 114 -0.55 -8.12 -15.95
N GLY A 115 0.10 -7.26 -15.15
CA GLY A 115 0.54 -7.63 -13.81
C GLY A 115 -0.62 -8.07 -12.91
N LEU A 116 -1.70 -7.29 -12.90
CA LEU A 116 -2.85 -7.50 -12.01
C LEU A 116 -3.53 -8.85 -12.22
N GLU A 117 -3.56 -9.39 -13.43
CA GLU A 117 -4.16 -10.70 -13.78
C GLU A 117 -3.60 -11.86 -12.94
N THR A 118 -2.34 -11.76 -12.51
CA THR A 118 -1.66 -12.80 -11.72
C THR A 118 -1.40 -12.40 -10.27
N LEU A 119 -1.98 -11.29 -9.81
CA LEU A 119 -1.67 -10.71 -8.50
C LEU A 119 -1.83 -11.71 -7.34
N SER A 120 -2.96 -12.40 -7.25
CA SER A 120 -3.21 -13.35 -6.16
C SER A 120 -2.22 -14.49 -6.16
N LEU A 121 -1.96 -15.09 -7.32
CA LEU A 121 -1.04 -16.22 -7.49
C LEU A 121 0.39 -15.85 -7.08
N ARG A 122 0.86 -14.69 -7.55
CA ARG A 122 2.19 -14.17 -7.19
C ARG A 122 2.28 -13.88 -5.70
N VAL A 123 1.30 -13.16 -5.15
CA VAL A 123 1.32 -12.75 -3.74
C VAL A 123 1.22 -13.95 -2.79
N GLU A 124 0.42 -14.97 -3.11
CA GLU A 124 0.38 -16.22 -2.35
C GLU A 124 1.76 -16.89 -2.29
N ARG A 125 2.42 -17.06 -3.44
CA ARG A 125 3.76 -17.67 -3.48
C ARG A 125 4.82 -16.78 -2.82
N HIS A 126 4.71 -15.47 -2.93
CA HIS A 126 5.58 -14.51 -2.23
C HIS A 126 5.47 -14.68 -0.70
N VAL A 127 4.25 -14.75 -0.16
CA VAL A 127 4.02 -14.98 1.27
C VAL A 127 4.57 -16.35 1.69
N GLU A 128 4.25 -17.41 0.95
CA GLU A 128 4.73 -18.77 1.25
C GLU A 128 6.26 -18.83 1.33
N ASN A 129 6.95 -18.26 0.34
CA ASN A 129 8.41 -18.21 0.31
C ASN A 129 8.98 -17.39 1.46
N THR A 130 8.39 -16.23 1.75
CA THR A 130 8.83 -15.38 2.86
C THR A 130 8.75 -16.11 4.20
N LEU A 131 7.67 -16.84 4.49
CA LEU A 131 7.56 -17.59 5.74
C LEU A 131 8.63 -18.69 5.85
N LYS A 132 8.96 -19.37 4.74
CA LYS A 132 10.06 -20.35 4.71
C LYS A 132 11.43 -19.70 4.96
N VAL A 133 11.69 -18.55 4.34
CA VAL A 133 12.96 -17.82 4.52
C VAL A 133 13.07 -17.27 5.95
N VAL A 134 12.00 -16.71 6.50
CA VAL A 134 11.95 -16.23 7.89
C VAL A 134 12.21 -17.37 8.87
N ASP A 135 11.60 -18.53 8.68
CA ASP A 135 11.84 -19.72 9.53
C ASP A 135 13.30 -20.19 9.44
N PHE A 136 13.86 -20.25 8.24
CA PHE A 136 15.26 -20.59 8.02
C PHE A 136 16.21 -19.62 8.73
N LEU A 137 16.02 -18.31 8.53
CA LEU A 137 16.88 -17.28 9.11
C LEU A 137 16.79 -17.28 10.65
N THR A 138 15.60 -17.48 11.20
CA THR A 138 15.38 -17.52 12.66
C THR A 138 16.16 -18.66 13.34
N LYS A 139 16.45 -19.75 12.61
CA LYS A 139 17.20 -20.91 13.10
C LYS A 139 18.70 -20.84 12.79
N HIS A 140 19.14 -19.87 12.00
CA HIS A 140 20.50 -19.86 11.47
C HIS A 140 21.50 -19.24 12.48
N PRO A 141 22.63 -19.91 12.80
CA PRO A 141 23.50 -19.53 13.92
C PRO A 141 24.21 -18.18 13.73
N LYS A 142 24.37 -17.71 12.48
CA LYS A 142 24.95 -16.40 12.14
C LYS A 142 23.94 -15.24 12.16
N ILE A 143 22.66 -15.52 12.36
CA ILE A 143 21.62 -14.48 12.43
C ILE A 143 21.41 -14.11 13.90
N GLU A 144 21.37 -12.81 14.16
CA GLU A 144 21.13 -12.23 15.48
C GLU A 144 19.63 -12.09 15.75
N SER A 145 18.90 -11.51 14.79
CA SER A 145 17.46 -11.29 14.91
C SER A 145 16.78 -11.31 13.54
N VAL A 146 15.48 -11.65 13.53
CA VAL A 146 14.62 -11.56 12.34
C VAL A 146 13.41 -10.72 12.69
N ASN A 147 13.00 -9.86 11.76
CA ASN A 147 11.86 -8.98 11.89
C ASN A 147 10.83 -9.30 10.80
N HIS A 148 9.78 -10.01 11.21
CA HIS A 148 8.59 -10.25 10.39
C HIS A 148 7.38 -10.41 11.32
N PRO A 149 6.21 -9.82 11.00
CA PRO A 149 5.04 -9.80 11.89
C PRO A 149 4.45 -11.20 12.19
N SER A 150 4.80 -12.23 11.41
CA SER A 150 4.40 -13.62 11.70
C SER A 150 5.10 -14.23 12.91
N LEU A 151 6.21 -13.64 13.38
CA LEU A 151 6.98 -14.21 14.49
C LEU A 151 6.21 -14.04 15.81
N PRO A 152 6.02 -15.10 16.62
CA PRO A 152 5.27 -15.02 17.88
C PRO A 152 5.88 -14.07 18.92
N SER A 153 7.19 -13.80 18.84
CA SER A 153 7.89 -12.87 19.73
C SER A 153 7.53 -11.40 19.48
N ARG A 154 6.88 -11.08 18.36
CA ARG A 154 6.54 -9.71 18.01
C ARG A 154 5.27 -9.23 18.72
N ALA A 155 5.34 -8.01 19.28
CA ALA A 155 4.21 -7.38 19.95
C ALA A 155 2.96 -7.20 19.06
N ASP A 156 3.16 -7.07 17.75
CA ASP A 156 2.12 -6.92 16.74
C ASP A 156 1.66 -8.26 16.10
N ASN A 157 2.13 -9.42 16.58
CA ASN A 157 1.72 -10.72 16.05
C ASN A 157 0.21 -10.96 16.14
N ALA A 158 -0.43 -10.49 17.21
CA ALA A 158 -1.89 -10.56 17.34
C ALA A 158 -2.61 -9.76 16.23
N LEU A 159 -2.05 -8.62 15.81
CA LEU A 159 -2.59 -7.83 14.71
C LEU A 159 -2.34 -8.49 13.35
N TYR A 160 -1.19 -9.13 13.17
CA TYR A 160 -0.90 -9.96 12.01
C TYR A 160 -1.97 -11.05 11.82
N ASN A 161 -2.22 -11.85 12.87
CA ASN A 161 -3.21 -12.91 12.82
C ASN A 161 -4.63 -12.39 12.55
N LYS A 162 -4.95 -11.20 13.08
CA LYS A 162 -6.27 -10.57 12.89
C LYS A 162 -6.48 -10.02 11.47
N TYR A 163 -5.51 -9.28 10.94
CA TYR A 163 -5.69 -8.51 9.70
C TYR A 163 -5.15 -9.19 8.45
N PHE A 164 -4.26 -10.18 8.62
CA PHE A 164 -3.58 -10.87 7.53
C PHE A 164 -3.77 -12.39 7.63
N PRO A 165 -5.02 -12.90 7.54
CA PRO A 165 -5.28 -14.34 7.64
C PRO A 165 -4.64 -15.16 6.50
N LYS A 166 -4.23 -14.50 5.41
CA LYS A 166 -3.49 -15.07 4.28
C LYS A 166 -1.98 -14.78 4.31
N GLY A 167 -1.47 -14.23 5.42
CA GLY A 167 -0.10 -13.73 5.58
C GLY A 167 0.08 -12.27 5.15
N ALA A 168 1.23 -11.67 5.47
CA ALA A 168 1.47 -10.22 5.39
C ALA A 168 2.63 -9.84 4.45
N GLY A 169 2.43 -10.07 3.15
CA GLY A 169 3.37 -9.69 2.11
C GLY A 169 4.67 -10.48 2.17
N SER A 170 5.73 -9.91 1.59
CA SER A 170 7.01 -10.61 1.40
C SER A 170 8.24 -9.86 1.90
N ILE A 171 8.02 -8.84 2.72
CA ILE A 171 9.11 -8.00 3.23
C ILE A 171 9.40 -8.40 4.66
N PHE A 172 10.67 -8.64 4.93
CA PHE A 172 11.22 -8.93 6.24
C PHE A 172 12.61 -8.28 6.31
N THR A 173 13.09 -8.07 7.52
CA THR A 173 14.48 -7.69 7.76
C THR A 173 15.12 -8.68 8.73
N PHE A 174 16.44 -8.74 8.77
CA PHE A 174 17.16 -9.55 9.73
C PHE A 174 18.53 -8.92 10.00
N GLU A 175 19.09 -9.21 11.15
CA GLU A 175 20.39 -8.72 11.59
C GLU A 175 21.39 -9.87 11.60
N ILE A 176 22.58 -9.64 11.04
CA ILE A 176 23.67 -10.62 11.00
C ILE A 176 24.63 -10.36 12.16
N LYS A 177 25.11 -11.44 12.79
CA LYS A 177 26.19 -11.37 13.77
C LYS A 177 27.48 -10.89 13.13
N GLY A 178 28.17 -9.94 13.78
CA GLY A 178 29.40 -9.34 13.25
C GLY A 178 29.20 -7.95 12.61
N GLY A 179 27.97 -7.43 12.62
CA GLY A 179 27.68 -6.04 12.28
C GLY A 179 27.82 -5.70 10.79
N THR A 180 28.05 -4.42 10.49
CA THR A 180 27.94 -3.86 9.14
C THR A 180 28.86 -4.53 8.10
N GLN A 181 30.11 -4.84 8.46
CA GLN A 181 31.05 -5.45 7.50
C GLN A 181 30.61 -6.86 7.09
N GLU A 182 30.12 -7.66 8.04
CA GLU A 182 29.60 -8.99 7.73
C GLU A 182 28.28 -8.92 6.95
N ALA A 183 27.43 -7.93 7.23
CA ALA A 183 26.23 -7.68 6.45
C ALA A 183 26.54 -7.29 4.99
N GLN A 184 27.55 -6.45 4.76
CA GLN A 184 28.02 -6.09 3.41
C GLN A 184 28.56 -7.31 2.67
N LYS A 185 29.47 -8.08 3.30
CA LYS A 185 29.99 -9.32 2.71
C LYS A 185 28.86 -10.30 2.36
N PHE A 186 27.85 -10.43 3.22
CA PHE A 186 26.69 -11.27 2.93
C PHE A 186 25.97 -10.81 1.66
N ILE A 187 25.67 -9.51 1.53
CA ILE A 187 24.99 -8.94 0.35
C ILE A 187 25.85 -9.13 -0.91
N ASP A 188 27.14 -8.81 -0.85
CA ASP A 188 28.07 -8.92 -1.97
C ASP A 188 28.29 -10.38 -2.42
N SER A 189 27.96 -11.35 -1.58
CA SER A 189 28.09 -12.79 -1.87
C SER A 189 26.82 -13.41 -2.45
N LEU A 190 25.73 -12.63 -2.63
CA LEU A 190 24.48 -13.14 -3.21
C LEU A 190 24.60 -13.26 -4.73
N GLU A 191 24.32 -14.44 -5.28
CA GLU A 191 24.38 -14.68 -6.73
C GLU A 191 23.02 -14.55 -7.43
N ILE A 192 21.92 -14.75 -6.69
CA ILE A 192 20.55 -14.72 -7.22
C ILE A 192 19.83 -13.39 -6.93
N PHE A 193 20.13 -12.78 -5.78
CA PHE A 193 19.52 -11.52 -5.36
C PHE A 193 20.50 -10.38 -5.69
N SER A 194 20.03 -9.36 -6.42
CA SER A 194 20.80 -8.18 -6.81
C SER A 194 20.14 -6.86 -6.42
#